data_AF-A0A975DYK6-F1
#
_entry.id   AF-A0A975DYK6-F1
#
_cell.length_a   1.000
_cell.length_b   1.000
_cell.length_c   1.000
_cell.angle_alpha   90.00
_cell.angle_beta   90.00
_cell.angle_gamma   90.00
#
_symmetry.space_group_name_H-M   'P 1'
#
loop_
_entity.id
_entity.type
_entity.pdbx_description
1 polymer ?
#
loop_
_entity_poly.entity_id
_entity_poly.type
_entity_poly.pdbx_seq_one_letter_code
_entity_poly.pdbx_strand_id
1 'polypeptide(L)'
;MKRQLAFTLPALLLACTSSHDLGQGPSPMAGGVYREALRPGLHYLFVKSNVAPWTDREAVIRKWRDEADRLCGAGRHEDLRMEDLVEEELPPMNAIVFRLPYRVSIRKGYALCATAGLSPQEALGLIDAWR
;
A
#
# COMPACT_ATOMS: atom_id res chain seq x y z
N MET A 1 11.13 -12.80 -47.05
CA MET A 1 11.33 -11.49 -46.38
C MET A 1 10.62 -11.53 -45.03
N LYS A 2 11.37 -11.53 -43.92
CA LYS A 2 10.85 -11.70 -42.56
C LYS A 2 10.19 -10.39 -42.09
N ARG A 3 8.88 -10.42 -41.82
CA ARG A 3 8.16 -9.35 -41.12
C ARG A 3 8.61 -9.34 -39.65
N GLN A 4 9.46 -8.38 -39.28
CA GLN A 4 9.80 -8.16 -37.88
C GLN A 4 8.57 -7.55 -37.18
N LEU A 5 8.00 -8.30 -36.23
CA LEU A 5 7.06 -7.78 -35.25
C LEU A 5 7.78 -6.71 -34.41
N ALA A 6 7.37 -5.46 -34.54
CA ALA A 6 7.68 -4.44 -33.55
C ALA A 6 6.78 -4.69 -32.33
N PHE A 7 7.30 -5.38 -31.32
CA PHE A 7 6.72 -5.36 -29.98
C PHE A 7 7.03 -4.00 -29.35
N THR A 8 6.13 -3.05 -29.52
CA THR A 8 6.10 -1.83 -28.69
C THR A 8 5.74 -2.25 -27.27
N LEU A 9 6.75 -2.47 -26.44
CA LEU A 9 6.63 -2.61 -24.99
C LEU A 9 6.10 -1.26 -24.46
N PRO A 10 4.83 -1.14 -24.02
CA PRO A 10 4.40 0.08 -23.37
C PRO A 10 5.10 0.15 -22.03
N ALA A 11 5.72 1.29 -21.75
CA ALA A 11 6.38 1.58 -20.49
C ALA A 11 5.46 1.20 -19.31
N LEU A 12 5.84 0.15 -18.60
CA LEU A 12 5.44 -0.07 -17.22
C LEU A 12 6.02 1.11 -16.44
N LEU A 13 5.25 2.19 -16.33
CA LEU A 13 5.43 3.19 -15.30
C LEU A 13 5.23 2.44 -13.98
N LEU A 14 6.32 1.89 -13.48
CA LEU A 14 6.39 1.23 -12.19
C LEU A 14 6.04 2.30 -11.16
N ALA A 15 4.76 2.36 -10.80
CA ALA A 15 4.32 3.19 -9.70
C ALA A 15 5.09 2.69 -8.46
N CYS A 16 5.99 3.54 -7.96
CA CYS A 16 6.98 3.17 -6.95
C CYS A 16 6.39 3.33 -5.55
N THR A 17 5.98 2.22 -4.95
CA THR A 17 5.82 2.16 -3.49
C THR A 17 7.08 1.56 -2.87
N SER A 18 7.70 2.31 -1.97
CA SER A 18 8.87 1.84 -1.21
C SER A 18 8.54 0.61 -0.34
N SER A 19 9.53 -0.25 -0.13
CA SER A 19 9.45 -1.35 0.85
C SER A 19 9.93 -0.96 2.25
N HIS A 20 10.30 0.31 2.45
CA HIS A 20 10.79 0.82 3.73
C HIS A 20 9.79 0.56 4.86
N ASP A 21 10.29 0.10 6.01
CA ASP A 21 9.48 -0.08 7.21
C ASP A 21 9.28 1.28 7.91
N LEU A 22 8.05 1.80 7.82
CA LEU A 22 7.68 3.09 8.41
C LEU A 22 7.71 3.06 9.95
N GLY A 23 7.70 1.87 10.58
CA GLY A 23 7.90 1.73 12.02
C GLY A 23 9.34 2.02 12.47
N GLN A 24 10.31 2.00 11.53
CA GLN A 24 11.73 2.28 11.80
C GLN A 24 12.12 3.74 11.54
N GLY A 25 11.13 4.61 11.29
CA GLY A 25 11.33 6.04 11.02
C GLY A 25 11.04 6.44 9.57
N PRO A 26 11.29 7.72 9.22
CA PRO A 26 10.91 8.28 7.93
C PRO A 26 11.72 7.68 6.78
N SER A 27 11.09 7.60 5.61
CA SER A 27 11.77 7.22 4.37
C SER A 27 12.14 8.46 3.53
N PRO A 28 13.17 8.38 2.67
CA PRO A 28 13.62 9.52 1.86
C PRO A 28 12.54 10.13 0.95
N MET A 29 11.57 9.31 0.52
CA MET A 29 10.48 9.72 -0.38
C MET A 29 9.11 9.67 0.31
N ALA A 30 9.10 9.62 1.65
CA ALA A 30 7.94 9.51 2.54
C ALA A 30 7.00 8.30 2.33
N GLY A 31 7.27 7.42 1.35
CA GLY A 31 6.54 6.18 1.11
C GLY A 31 7.12 4.97 1.85
N GLY A 32 6.32 3.93 2.04
CA GLY A 32 6.73 2.72 2.73
C GLY A 32 5.55 1.89 3.21
N VAL A 33 5.83 0.96 4.10
CA VAL A 33 4.87 0.04 4.71
C VAL A 33 5.05 0.04 6.22
N TYR A 34 3.95 0.18 6.96
CA TYR A 34 3.88 -0.12 8.39
C TYR A 34 3.07 -1.40 8.59
N ARG A 35 3.50 -2.22 9.56
CA ARG A 35 2.93 -3.55 9.84
C ARG A 35 2.86 -3.73 11.34
N GLU A 36 1.73 -4.23 11.80
CA GLU A 36 1.54 -4.54 13.21
C GLU A 36 0.73 -5.83 13.34
N ALA A 37 1.22 -6.76 14.16
CA ALA A 37 0.49 -7.99 14.46
C ALA A 37 -0.36 -7.75 15.70
N LEU A 38 -1.69 -7.73 15.55
CA LEU A 38 -2.61 -7.65 16.69
C LEU A 38 -2.61 -8.97 17.46
N ARG A 39 -2.50 -10.08 16.72
CA ARG A 39 -2.33 -11.44 17.22
C ARG A 39 -1.86 -12.35 16.08
N PRO A 40 -1.49 -13.61 16.33
CA PRO A 40 -1.11 -14.54 15.26
C PRO A 40 -2.20 -14.64 14.17
N GLY A 41 -1.84 -14.31 12.93
CA GLY A 41 -2.72 -14.37 11.77
C GLY A 41 -3.66 -13.16 11.56
N LEU A 42 -3.59 -12.12 12.39
CA LEU A 42 -4.34 -10.88 12.19
C LEU A 42 -3.38 -9.69 12.23
N HIS A 43 -3.22 -9.03 11.09
CA HIS A 43 -2.22 -7.99 10.90
C HIS A 43 -2.87 -6.69 10.47
N TYR A 44 -2.55 -5.59 11.14
CA TYR A 44 -2.78 -4.25 10.60
C TYR A 44 -1.66 -3.92 9.60
N LEU A 45 -2.06 -3.34 8.48
CA LEU A 45 -1.15 -2.93 7.43
C LEU A 45 -1.49 -1.49 7.02
N PHE A 46 -0.45 -0.71 6.79
CA PHE A 46 -0.56 0.63 6.23
C PHE A 46 0.49 0.79 5.14
N VAL A 47 0.04 1.04 3.93
CA VAL A 47 0.89 1.16 2.74
C VAL A 47 0.74 2.57 2.21
N LYS A 48 1.87 3.24 2.00
CA LYS A 48 1.93 4.62 1.52
C LYS A 48 2.86 4.71 0.31
N SER A 49 2.37 5.31 -0.77
CA SER A 49 3.19 5.59 -1.95
C SER A 49 4.29 6.60 -1.61
N ASN A 50 5.30 6.67 -2.48
CA ASN A 50 6.16 7.84 -2.46
C ASN A 50 5.35 9.11 -2.80
N VAL A 51 5.88 10.27 -2.41
CA VAL A 51 5.33 11.57 -2.81
C VAL A 51 5.45 11.75 -4.33
N ALA A 52 4.35 12.12 -4.99
CA ALA A 52 4.28 12.35 -6.43
C ALA A 52 3.26 13.45 -6.79
N PRO A 53 3.37 14.09 -7.97
CA PRO A 53 2.38 15.04 -8.45
C PRO A 53 1.11 14.41 -9.02
N TRP A 54 0.98 13.09 -8.97
CA TRP A 54 -0.17 12.30 -9.40
C TRP A 54 -0.57 11.30 -8.30
N THR A 55 -1.67 10.55 -8.52
CA THR A 55 -2.11 9.50 -7.60
C THR A 55 -1.57 8.14 -8.03
N ASP A 56 -1.10 7.35 -7.07
CA ASP A 56 -0.48 6.03 -7.24
C ASP A 56 -1.34 4.93 -6.59
N ARG A 57 -2.67 5.01 -6.74
CA ARG A 57 -3.63 4.08 -6.11
C ARG A 57 -3.32 2.61 -6.44
N GLU A 58 -3.06 2.33 -7.71
CA GLU A 58 -2.72 0.97 -8.16
C GLU A 58 -1.41 0.45 -7.54
N ALA A 59 -0.47 1.35 -7.24
CA ALA A 59 0.80 1.00 -6.60
C ALA A 59 0.57 0.50 -5.18
N VAL A 60 -0.24 1.22 -4.41
CA VAL A 60 -0.53 0.85 -3.01
C VAL A 60 -1.43 -0.37 -2.91
N ILE A 61 -2.35 -0.58 -3.87
CA ILE A 61 -3.15 -1.82 -3.95
C ILE A 61 -2.26 -3.04 -4.22
N ARG A 62 -1.37 -2.97 -5.21
CA ARG A 62 -0.43 -4.08 -5.49
C ARG A 62 0.47 -4.34 -4.29
N LYS A 63 1.06 -3.28 -3.71
CA LYS A 63 1.94 -3.42 -2.56
C LYS A 63 1.22 -3.99 -1.33
N TRP A 64 -0.03 -3.59 -1.09
CA TRP A 64 -0.88 -4.19 -0.06
C TRP A 64 -0.98 -5.70 -0.25
N ARG A 65 -1.34 -6.14 -1.46
CA ARG A 65 -1.47 -7.56 -1.77
C ARG A 65 -0.15 -8.29 -1.57
N ASP A 66 0.95 -7.77 -2.11
CA ASP A 66 2.28 -8.36 -1.94
C ASP A 66 2.63 -8.54 -0.45
N GLU A 67 2.24 -7.58 0.39
CA GLU A 67 2.53 -7.61 1.80
C GLU A 67 1.62 -8.58 2.58
N ALA A 68 0.33 -8.58 2.28
CA ALA A 68 -0.62 -9.52 2.88
C ALA A 68 -0.27 -10.96 2.47
N ASP A 69 0.10 -11.19 1.21
CA ASP A 69 0.60 -12.48 0.72
C ASP A 69 1.92 -12.89 1.39
N ARG A 70 2.82 -11.94 1.65
CA ARG A 70 4.07 -12.21 2.38
C ARG A 70 3.82 -12.66 3.81
N LEU A 71 2.79 -12.11 4.48
CA LEU A 71 2.44 -12.43 5.86
C LEU A 71 1.61 -13.71 5.98
N CYS A 72 0.63 -13.89 5.11
CA CYS A 72 -0.37 -14.96 5.22
C CYS A 72 -0.13 -16.14 4.27
N GLY A 73 0.76 -15.98 3.28
CA GLY A 73 0.87 -16.84 2.10
C GLY A 73 -0.02 -16.35 0.97
N ALA A 74 0.41 -16.58 -0.27
CA ALA A 74 -0.24 -16.08 -1.48
C ALA A 74 -1.73 -16.47 -1.56
N GLY A 75 -2.62 -15.47 -1.62
CA GLY A 75 -4.07 -15.64 -1.71
C GLY A 75 -4.72 -16.22 -0.45
N ARG A 76 -4.02 -16.25 0.69
CA ARG A 76 -4.48 -16.86 1.94
C ARG A 76 -4.86 -15.82 3.00
N HIS A 77 -5.36 -14.67 2.56
CA HIS A 77 -5.82 -13.61 3.42
C HIS A 77 -7.19 -13.08 3.00
N GLU A 78 -7.93 -12.58 3.97
CA GLU A 78 -9.13 -11.75 3.76
C GLU A 78 -8.83 -10.32 4.19
N ASP A 79 -9.22 -9.35 3.35
CA ASP A 79 -9.03 -7.93 3.58
C ASP A 79 -10.20 -7.36 4.41
N LEU A 80 -9.91 -6.82 5.60
CA LEU A 80 -10.91 -6.27 6.52
C LEU A 80 -10.68 -4.77 6.76
N ARG A 81 -11.78 -4.01 6.87
CA ARG A 81 -11.78 -2.55 7.14
C ARG A 81 -10.82 -1.75 6.23
N MET A 82 -10.83 -2.09 4.95
CA MET A 82 -9.97 -1.42 3.96
C MET A 82 -10.38 0.03 3.75
N GLU A 83 -9.39 0.91 3.74
CA GLU A 83 -9.51 2.32 3.42
C GLU A 83 -8.43 2.70 2.41
N ASP A 84 -8.86 3.28 1.29
CA ASP A 84 -7.98 3.89 0.30
C ASP A 84 -8.17 5.41 0.37
N LEU A 85 -7.08 6.15 0.47
CA LEU A 85 -7.11 7.60 0.59
C LEU A 85 -5.95 8.24 -0.17
N VAL A 86 -6.12 9.52 -0.50
CA VAL A 86 -5.10 10.35 -1.13
C VAL A 86 -4.95 11.59 -0.28
N GLU A 87 -3.75 11.83 0.22
CA GLU A 87 -3.42 12.99 1.03
C GLU A 87 -2.47 13.92 0.27
N GLU A 88 -2.59 15.22 0.51
CA GLU A 88 -1.63 16.22 0.07
C GLU A 88 -0.69 16.50 1.24
N GLU A 89 0.56 16.03 1.15
CA GLU A 89 1.47 16.01 2.30
C GLU A 89 2.31 17.28 2.48
N LEU A 90 2.39 18.15 1.46
CA LEU A 90 3.22 19.35 1.53
C LEU A 90 2.55 20.55 0.85
N PRO A 91 2.70 21.78 1.41
CA PRO A 91 2.57 22.96 0.59
C PRO A 91 3.61 22.87 -0.53
N PRO A 92 3.23 23.15 -1.79
CA PRO A 92 4.10 22.98 -2.94
C PRO A 92 5.40 23.73 -2.74
N MET A 93 6.53 23.01 -2.67
CA MET A 93 7.85 23.59 -2.76
C MET A 93 7.90 24.49 -3.99
N ASN A 94 8.18 25.76 -3.74
CA ASN A 94 8.12 26.87 -4.68
C ASN A 94 8.83 26.54 -6.01
N ALA A 95 8.07 26.13 -7.02
CA ALA A 95 8.42 26.36 -8.41
C ALA A 95 7.59 27.58 -8.84
N ILE A 96 8.27 28.72 -9.02
CA ILE A 96 7.73 30.06 -9.28
C ILE A 96 6.78 30.15 -10.51
N VAL A 97 6.51 29.04 -11.21
CA VAL A 97 5.70 28.98 -12.43
C VAL A 97 4.64 27.84 -12.44
N PHE A 98 4.84 26.74 -11.69
CA PHE A 98 3.89 25.60 -11.68
C PHE A 98 3.72 25.02 -10.28
N ARG A 99 2.51 25.16 -9.72
CA ARG A 99 2.12 24.63 -8.42
C ARG A 99 1.67 23.17 -8.58
N LEU A 100 2.59 22.21 -8.52
CA LEU A 100 2.25 20.79 -8.57
C LEU A 100 1.87 20.29 -7.17
N PRO A 101 0.71 19.63 -7.00
CA PRO A 101 0.27 19.12 -5.70
C PRO A 101 1.15 17.94 -5.28
N TYR A 102 1.70 17.94 -4.08
CA TYR A 102 2.46 16.78 -3.57
C TYR A 102 1.52 15.80 -2.90
N ARG A 103 1.15 14.75 -3.64
CA ARG A 103 0.18 13.75 -3.22
C ARG A 103 0.86 12.46 -2.80
N VAL A 104 0.24 11.79 -1.84
CA VAL A 104 0.53 10.41 -1.46
C VAL A 104 -0.75 9.61 -1.54
N SER A 105 -0.67 8.41 -2.11
CA SER A 105 -1.75 7.44 -2.05
C SER A 105 -1.50 6.51 -0.88
N ILE A 106 -2.54 6.19 -0.12
CA ILE A 106 -2.45 5.37 1.07
C ILE A 106 -3.53 4.28 0.97
N ARG A 107 -3.16 3.06 1.32
CA ARG A 107 -4.07 1.92 1.54
C ARG A 107 -3.78 1.34 2.91
N LYS A 108 -4.80 1.27 3.77
CA LYS A 108 -4.68 0.73 5.13
C LYS A 108 -5.88 -0.15 5.48
N GLY A 109 -5.69 -1.05 6.43
CA GLY A 109 -6.71 -1.98 6.86
C GLY A 109 -6.08 -3.17 7.59
N TYR A 110 -6.78 -4.30 7.60
CA TYR A 110 -6.31 -5.52 8.25
C TYR A 110 -6.29 -6.70 7.27
N ALA A 111 -5.24 -7.50 7.34
CA ALA A 111 -5.16 -8.80 6.68
C ALA A 111 -5.45 -9.90 7.71
N LEU A 112 -6.54 -10.64 7.50
CA LEU A 112 -6.89 -11.84 8.26
C LEU A 112 -6.38 -13.07 7.51
N CYS A 113 -5.32 -13.70 8.02
CA CYS A 113 -4.78 -14.92 7.43
C CYS A 113 -5.71 -16.10 7.67
N ALA A 114 -5.81 -17.02 6.71
CA ALA A 114 -6.58 -18.26 6.83
C ALA A 114 -6.15 -19.13 8.04
N THR A 115 -4.91 -18.96 8.52
CA THR A 115 -4.36 -19.67 9.68
C THR A 115 -4.72 -19.06 11.02
N ALA A 116 -5.42 -17.91 11.06
CA ALA A 116 -5.75 -17.21 12.30
C ALA A 116 -6.74 -17.97 13.18
N GLY A 117 -7.50 -18.90 12.60
CA GLY A 117 -8.56 -19.64 13.33
C GLY A 117 -9.70 -18.73 13.79
N LEU A 118 -9.93 -17.61 13.10
CA LEU A 118 -10.98 -16.64 13.39
C LEU A 118 -11.91 -16.51 12.18
N SER A 119 -13.19 -16.34 12.46
CA SER A 119 -14.14 -15.80 11.49
C SER A 119 -13.89 -14.30 11.27
N PRO A 120 -14.35 -13.73 10.13
CA PRO A 120 -14.30 -12.29 9.90
C PRO A 120 -14.99 -11.48 11.00
N GLN A 121 -16.12 -11.96 11.53
CA GLN A 121 -16.85 -11.27 12.60
C GLN A 121 -16.07 -11.23 13.92
N GLU A 122 -15.43 -12.34 14.30
CA GLU A 122 -14.56 -12.36 15.50
C GLU A 122 -13.35 -11.45 15.31
N ALA A 123 -12.74 -11.46 14.13
CA ALA A 123 -11.63 -10.56 13.81
C ALA A 123 -12.05 -9.08 13.90
N LEU A 124 -13.23 -8.73 13.39
CA LEU A 124 -13.80 -7.39 13.53
C LEU A 124 -14.04 -7.00 14.99
N GLY A 125 -14.55 -7.93 15.82
CA GLY A 125 -14.71 -7.68 17.25
C GLY A 125 -13.39 -7.38 17.97
N LEU A 126 -12.30 -8.07 17.59
CA LEU A 126 -10.96 -7.79 18.11
C LEU A 126 -10.41 -6.44 17.63
N ILE A 127 -10.62 -6.11 16.35
CA ILE A 127 -10.22 -4.82 15.77
C ILE A 127 -10.91 -3.67 16.49
N ASP A 128 -12.22 -3.79 16.73
CA ASP A 128 -13.01 -2.73 17.36
C ASP A 128 -12.66 -2.57 18.85
N ALA A 129 -12.23 -3.64 19.53
CA ALA A 129 -11.77 -3.60 20.93
C ALA A 129 -10.33 -3.07 21.12
N TRP A 130 -9.55 -2.99 20.04
CA TRP A 130 -8.17 -2.50 20.06
C TRP A 130 -8.08 -0.97 19.93
N ARG A 131 -9.14 -0.33 19.43
CA ARG A 131 -9.28 1.12 19.32
C ARG A 131 -9.70 1.76 20.65
#